data_AF-V2WRB0-F1
#
_entry.id   AF-V2WRB0-F1
#
_cell.length_a   1.000
_cell.length_b   1.000
_cell.length_c   1.000
_cell.angle_alpha   90.00
_cell.angle_beta   90.00
_cell.angle_gamma   90.00
#
_symmetry.space_group_name_H-M   'P 1'
#
loop_
_entity.id
_entity.type
_entity.pdbx_description
1 polymer ?
#
loop_
_entity_poly.entity_id
_entity_poly.type
_entity_poly.pdbx_seq_one_letter_code
_entity_poly.pdbx_strand_id
1 'polypeptide(L)'
;MTALLRCFLALGLLTFAHAQSAGSRGTFHNPKTGVKWRYWIQDGSADLDVLRSDVAEMANVGSSGFEILSYQSYGSAFGPILLDPTDVAFGSNRFVNMTATLIQAAKQHNLTIDFTLGPNQGAGVPVKPDEVDQEGMLTELVFGSHFLQPGQSFDGPLPPPTVPCVSIYGSGQTCTANITQNFLVAVVGAQLAKGASTSARRVSLDFSTVVDLTDEVQGSGNMSSISWTPSGNGTNVILAFYYRRNGYQEAAGGFNGTQDDEPGSWGSFVIDHLSPKGVNISSSFIQRNILSQANIREMLSEPGVGKYIWEDSMEFRTQVLWTDAFSQRFEERHRYRVGQVLPILHGLVPGSPAFDAVRAVNQTFDYGTSFNSYAFAEDYRDTLSSLYKDYMTTFNEWAHSIGLQYSNQPAYNFQIDVAASAAVPDAPEIESLSLPSIDEARQLSGGVHLGNRSIFSSETAARPGLALSLPMSMLLEDSKLQFAGHVNLIMLHGYAYSGPYPETTWPGFCTFS
;
A
#
# COMPACT_ATOMS: atom_id res chain seq x y z
N MET A 1 -1.23 -66.52 -27.40
CA MET A 1 -1.58 -65.62 -26.28
C MET A 1 -0.46 -64.58 -26.18
N THR A 2 -0.59 -63.41 -26.83
CA THR A 2 -1.23 -62.18 -26.29
C THR A 2 -0.38 -61.60 -25.15
N ALA A 3 0.20 -60.40 -25.19
CA ALA A 3 -0.21 -59.17 -25.86
C ALA A 3 1.03 -58.28 -26.09
N LEU A 4 1.34 -58.00 -27.36
CA LEU A 4 2.37 -57.03 -27.75
C LEU A 4 2.06 -56.60 -29.19
N LEU A 5 0.90 -55.96 -29.35
CA LEU A 5 0.55 -55.25 -30.57
C LEU A 5 -0.62 -54.30 -30.27
N ARG A 6 -0.47 -53.05 -30.72
CA ARG A 6 -1.55 -52.06 -30.97
C ARG A 6 -2.11 -51.34 -29.75
N CYS A 7 -1.43 -50.26 -29.36
CA CYS A 7 -2.05 -49.00 -28.92
C CYS A 7 -1.08 -47.83 -29.17
N PHE A 8 -0.55 -47.74 -30.40
CA PHE A 8 -0.11 -46.47 -30.97
C PHE A 8 -1.26 -45.97 -31.83
N LEU A 9 -2.12 -45.14 -31.27
CA LEU A 9 -2.97 -44.12 -31.92
C LEU A 9 -3.99 -43.62 -30.88
N ALA A 10 -4.12 -42.30 -30.76
CA ALA A 10 -5.07 -41.57 -29.91
C ALA A 10 -4.71 -41.42 -28.42
N LEU A 11 -3.56 -40.80 -28.11
CA LEU A 11 -3.60 -39.75 -27.08
C LEU A 11 -3.77 -38.41 -27.82
N GLY A 12 -5.03 -38.11 -28.14
CA GLY A 12 -5.41 -36.72 -28.34
C GLY A 12 -5.18 -36.01 -27.01
N LEU A 13 -4.13 -35.20 -26.95
CA LEU A 13 -4.04 -34.11 -26.00
C LEU A 13 -5.19 -33.15 -26.34
N LEU A 14 -6.38 -33.48 -25.83
CA LEU A 14 -7.40 -32.49 -25.54
C LEU A 14 -6.84 -31.64 -24.40
N THR A 15 -5.96 -30.70 -24.75
CA THR A 15 -5.83 -29.48 -23.97
C THR A 15 -7.20 -28.83 -24.01
N PHE A 16 -8.03 -29.10 -23.01
CA PHE A 16 -9.13 -28.23 -22.67
C PHE A 16 -8.51 -26.92 -22.20
N ALA A 17 -8.07 -26.09 -23.15
CA ALA A 17 -8.24 -24.67 -23.00
C ALA A 17 -9.74 -24.50 -22.77
N HIS A 18 -10.14 -24.32 -21.51
CA HIS A 18 -11.38 -23.64 -21.24
C HIS A 18 -11.21 -22.27 -21.87
N ALA A 19 -11.58 -22.16 -23.15
CA ALA A 19 -12.01 -20.91 -23.70
C ALA A 19 -13.16 -20.50 -22.79
N GLN A 20 -12.85 -19.65 -21.81
CA GLN A 20 -13.85 -18.80 -21.20
C GLN A 20 -14.71 -18.32 -22.36
N SER A 21 -16.01 -18.54 -22.24
CA SER A 21 -17.01 -17.99 -23.14
C SER A 21 -16.82 -16.48 -23.17
N ALA A 22 -15.89 -16.02 -24.01
CA ALA A 22 -15.60 -14.62 -24.21
C ALA A 22 -16.79 -14.12 -25.02
N GLY A 23 -17.76 -13.52 -24.34
CA GLY A 23 -18.75 -12.70 -25.01
C GLY A 23 -18.03 -11.79 -26.02
N SER A 24 -18.65 -11.57 -27.19
CA SER A 24 -18.00 -10.81 -28.27
C SER A 24 -17.41 -9.50 -27.72
N ARG A 25 -16.13 -9.20 -28.01
CA ARG A 25 -15.41 -7.99 -27.54
C ARG A 25 -15.87 -6.69 -28.24
N GLY A 26 -16.95 -6.76 -29.01
CA GLY A 26 -17.36 -5.69 -29.92
C GLY A 26 -16.54 -5.65 -31.20
N THR A 27 -16.56 -4.51 -31.87
CA THR A 27 -15.76 -4.23 -33.07
C THR A 27 -15.06 -2.90 -32.91
N PHE A 28 -14.09 -2.57 -33.78
CA PHE A 28 -13.47 -1.24 -33.76
C PHE A 28 -14.50 -0.09 -33.97
N HIS A 29 -15.54 -0.33 -34.77
CA HIS A 29 -16.59 0.66 -35.02
C HIS A 29 -17.60 0.77 -33.86
N ASN A 30 -17.82 -0.31 -33.12
CA ASN A 30 -18.73 -0.38 -31.99
C ASN A 30 -18.08 -1.22 -30.86
N PRO A 31 -17.14 -0.65 -30.10
CA PRO A 31 -16.46 -1.36 -29.03
C PRO A 31 -17.44 -1.64 -27.89
N LYS A 32 -17.30 -2.78 -27.20
CA LYS A 32 -18.12 -3.10 -26.02
C LYS A 32 -17.58 -2.54 -24.71
N THR A 33 -16.49 -1.79 -24.79
CA THR A 33 -15.82 -1.16 -23.65
C THR A 33 -15.33 0.23 -24.09
N GLY A 34 -14.95 1.03 -23.12
CA GLY A 34 -14.54 2.42 -23.27
C GLY A 34 -13.71 2.83 -22.06
N VAL A 35 -13.33 4.11 -21.98
CA VAL A 35 -12.63 4.64 -20.82
C VAL A 35 -13.45 4.49 -19.55
N LYS A 36 -12.77 4.40 -18.41
CA LYS A 36 -13.37 4.59 -17.10
C LYS A 36 -12.89 5.91 -16.49
N TRP A 37 -13.56 6.37 -15.44
CA TRP A 37 -13.18 7.55 -14.67
C TRP A 37 -12.80 7.16 -13.25
N ARG A 38 -11.67 7.66 -12.73
CA ARG A 38 -11.51 7.72 -11.28
C ARG A 38 -12.42 8.83 -10.79
N TYR A 39 -13.46 8.47 -10.06
CA TYR A 39 -14.49 9.39 -9.58
C TYR A 39 -14.17 9.81 -8.14
N TRP A 40 -13.72 11.06 -8.01
CA TRP A 40 -13.23 11.66 -6.76
C TRP A 40 -14.40 12.23 -5.97
N ILE A 41 -14.77 11.52 -4.92
CA ILE A 41 -15.80 11.95 -3.97
C ILE A 41 -15.11 12.20 -2.63
N GLN A 42 -15.40 13.34 -2.00
CA GLN A 42 -14.77 13.70 -0.73
C GLN A 42 -15.21 12.74 0.37
N ASP A 43 -16.53 12.57 0.53
CA ASP A 43 -17.13 11.76 1.59
C ASP A 43 -18.64 11.55 1.37
N GLY A 44 -19.31 10.89 2.32
CA GLY A 44 -20.75 10.63 2.31
C GLY A 44 -21.67 11.86 2.45
N SER A 45 -21.17 13.09 2.48
CA SER A 45 -21.99 14.31 2.44
C SER A 45 -22.48 14.66 1.03
N ALA A 46 -21.94 13.99 -0.01
CA ALA A 46 -22.34 14.21 -1.39
C ALA A 46 -23.87 14.07 -1.59
N ASP A 47 -24.44 14.97 -2.39
CA ASP A 47 -25.85 14.97 -2.73
C ASP A 47 -26.17 13.81 -3.68
N LEU A 48 -27.11 12.95 -3.28
CA LEU A 48 -27.44 11.73 -4.01
C LEU A 48 -27.98 11.98 -5.42
N ASP A 49 -28.67 13.10 -5.65
CA ASP A 49 -29.18 13.45 -6.99
C ASP A 49 -28.05 13.92 -7.90
N VAL A 50 -27.07 14.63 -7.35
CA VAL A 50 -25.87 15.02 -8.10
C VAL A 50 -25.04 13.79 -8.47
N LEU A 51 -24.87 12.83 -7.54
CA LEU A 51 -24.18 11.56 -7.84
C LEU A 51 -24.84 10.80 -9.00
N ARG A 52 -26.18 10.74 -9.02
CA ARG A 52 -26.93 10.13 -10.14
C ARG A 52 -26.69 10.89 -11.45
N SER A 53 -26.67 12.21 -11.39
CA SER A 53 -26.40 13.07 -12.55
C SER A 53 -24.98 12.86 -13.10
N ASP A 54 -23.96 12.80 -12.24
CA ASP A 54 -22.58 12.57 -12.63
C ASP A 54 -22.41 11.21 -13.34
N VAL A 55 -23.01 10.16 -12.77
CA VAL A 55 -22.98 8.82 -13.38
C VAL A 55 -23.71 8.81 -14.73
N ALA A 56 -24.82 9.54 -14.87
CA ALA A 56 -25.52 9.69 -16.14
C ALA A 56 -24.66 10.42 -17.19
N GLU A 57 -23.92 11.46 -16.81
CA GLU A 57 -22.99 12.17 -17.70
C GLU A 57 -21.83 11.29 -18.16
N MET A 58 -21.25 10.48 -17.26
CA MET A 58 -20.26 9.48 -17.64
C MET A 58 -20.80 8.51 -18.70
N ALA A 59 -22.05 8.07 -18.57
CA ALA A 59 -22.71 7.21 -19.55
C ALA A 59 -22.97 7.93 -20.88
N ASN A 60 -23.41 9.19 -20.84
CA ASN A 60 -23.70 9.99 -22.04
C ASN A 60 -22.49 10.17 -22.95
N VAL A 61 -21.29 10.26 -22.39
CA VAL A 61 -20.02 10.36 -23.15
C VAL A 61 -19.46 9.01 -23.60
N GLY A 62 -20.17 7.90 -23.32
CA GLY A 62 -19.80 6.55 -23.78
C GLY A 62 -18.75 5.85 -22.90
N SER A 63 -18.63 6.22 -21.63
CA SER A 63 -17.73 5.54 -20.69
C SER A 63 -18.20 4.12 -20.39
N SER A 64 -17.28 3.24 -19.98
CA SER A 64 -17.62 1.87 -19.59
C SER A 64 -17.87 1.71 -18.09
N GLY A 65 -17.48 2.70 -17.29
CA GLY A 65 -17.59 2.64 -15.85
C GLY A 65 -16.83 3.73 -15.13
N PHE A 66 -16.73 3.56 -13.83
CA PHE A 66 -15.96 4.42 -12.95
C PHE A 66 -15.43 3.66 -11.75
N GLU A 67 -14.40 4.21 -11.16
CA GLU A 67 -13.74 3.74 -9.97
C GLU A 67 -13.98 4.76 -8.85
N ILE A 68 -14.61 4.34 -7.76
CA ILE A 68 -14.87 5.25 -6.64
C ILE A 68 -13.55 5.47 -5.91
N LEU A 69 -13.10 6.73 -5.82
CA LEU A 69 -12.06 7.16 -4.89
C LEU A 69 -12.70 8.01 -3.79
N SER A 70 -12.67 7.49 -2.57
CA SER A 70 -13.21 8.18 -1.40
C SER A 70 -12.15 9.09 -0.77
N TYR A 71 -11.91 10.26 -1.36
CA TYR A 71 -10.85 11.20 -1.00
C TYR A 71 -11.12 11.99 0.30
N GLN A 72 -11.26 11.25 1.41
CA GLN A 72 -11.50 11.75 2.77
C GLN A 72 -10.21 12.33 3.36
N SER A 73 -9.78 13.49 2.85
CA SER A 73 -8.57 14.21 3.25
C SER A 73 -8.57 14.75 4.69
N TYR A 74 -9.47 14.27 5.54
CA TYR A 74 -9.66 14.70 6.92
C TYR A 74 -8.35 14.58 7.72
N GLY A 75 -7.68 15.70 7.96
CA GLY A 75 -6.45 15.72 8.76
C GLY A 75 -5.26 15.04 8.08
N SER A 76 -5.37 14.75 6.78
CA SER A 76 -4.24 14.35 5.95
C SER A 76 -3.33 15.55 5.67
N ALA A 77 -2.20 15.27 5.03
CA ALA A 77 -1.24 16.26 4.58
C ALA A 77 -1.78 17.34 3.62
N PHE A 78 -3.05 17.29 3.20
CA PHE A 78 -3.53 18.10 2.07
C PHE A 78 -4.85 18.83 2.30
N GLY A 79 -5.45 18.82 3.51
CA GLY A 79 -6.65 19.63 3.74
C GLY A 79 -7.19 19.71 5.17
N PRO A 80 -7.94 20.77 5.50
CA PRO A 80 -8.64 20.89 6.77
C PRO A 80 -9.79 19.87 6.87
N ILE A 81 -10.14 19.49 8.11
CA ILE A 81 -11.35 18.71 8.37
C ILE A 81 -12.54 19.69 8.42
N LEU A 82 -13.34 19.73 7.36
CA LEU A 82 -14.44 20.69 7.22
C LEU A 82 -15.78 20.19 7.79
N LEU A 83 -15.97 18.88 7.80
CA LEU A 83 -17.17 18.21 8.33
C LEU A 83 -16.75 17.21 9.40
N ASP A 84 -17.62 16.98 10.40
CA ASP A 84 -17.40 15.93 11.39
C ASP A 84 -17.44 14.55 10.69
N PRO A 85 -16.32 13.79 10.67
CA PRO A 85 -16.24 12.51 9.96
C PRO A 85 -17.24 11.46 10.45
N THR A 86 -17.75 11.59 11.68
CA THR A 86 -18.66 10.62 12.34
C THR A 86 -19.74 10.09 11.40
N ASP A 87 -20.46 10.99 10.71
CA ASP A 87 -21.62 10.62 9.91
C ASP A 87 -21.32 10.40 8.42
N VAL A 88 -20.15 10.79 7.93
CA VAL A 88 -19.86 10.90 6.48
C VAL A 88 -18.64 10.08 6.02
N ALA A 89 -17.78 9.66 6.94
CA ALA A 89 -16.56 8.93 6.62
C ALA A 89 -16.81 7.48 6.16
N PHE A 90 -15.74 6.82 5.75
CA PHE A 90 -15.78 5.47 5.18
C PHE A 90 -16.44 4.50 6.16
N GLY A 91 -17.46 3.77 5.69
CA GLY A 91 -18.25 2.87 6.55
C GLY A 91 -19.33 3.53 7.41
N SER A 92 -19.51 4.86 7.35
CA SER A 92 -20.65 5.52 7.99
C SER A 92 -21.98 5.23 7.25
N ASN A 93 -23.10 5.48 7.92
CA ASN A 93 -24.43 5.33 7.31
C ASN A 93 -24.62 6.19 6.04
N ARG A 94 -24.10 7.42 6.00
CA ARG A 94 -24.21 8.24 4.79
C ARG A 94 -23.30 7.75 3.67
N PHE A 95 -22.10 7.28 3.99
CA PHE A 95 -21.22 6.66 3.00
C PHE A 95 -21.83 5.39 2.40
N VAL A 96 -22.53 4.58 3.20
CA VAL A 96 -23.30 3.42 2.73
C VAL A 96 -24.41 3.84 1.76
N ASN A 97 -25.20 4.88 2.11
CA ASN A 97 -26.27 5.38 1.24
C ASN A 97 -25.74 5.97 -0.08
N MET A 98 -24.62 6.68 -0.01
CA MET A 98 -23.88 7.18 -1.17
C MET A 98 -23.45 6.03 -2.08
N THR A 99 -22.81 5.00 -1.51
CA THR A 99 -22.35 3.80 -2.23
C THR A 99 -23.51 3.08 -2.91
N ALA A 100 -24.61 2.84 -2.19
CA ALA A 100 -25.81 2.21 -2.75
C ALA A 100 -26.39 3.00 -3.92
N THR A 101 -26.40 4.34 -3.81
CA THR A 101 -26.87 5.23 -4.88
C THR A 101 -26.00 5.13 -6.13
N LEU A 102 -24.68 5.11 -5.98
CA LEU A 102 -23.75 4.98 -7.11
C LEU A 102 -23.90 3.64 -7.83
N ILE A 103 -24.05 2.55 -7.08
CA ILE A 103 -24.28 1.21 -7.65
C ILE A 103 -25.61 1.19 -8.42
N GLN A 104 -26.68 1.75 -7.87
CA GLN A 104 -27.97 1.84 -8.54
C GLN A 104 -27.91 2.68 -9.82
N ALA A 105 -27.22 3.82 -9.78
CA ALA A 105 -27.01 4.66 -10.96
C ALA A 105 -26.18 3.93 -12.04
N ALA A 106 -25.11 3.24 -11.64
CA ALA A 106 -24.30 2.44 -12.54
C ALA A 106 -25.14 1.37 -13.26
N LYS A 107 -25.98 0.65 -12.51
CA LYS A 107 -26.95 -0.32 -13.05
C LYS A 107 -27.90 0.30 -14.07
N GLN A 108 -28.51 1.44 -13.72
CA GLN A 108 -29.46 2.14 -14.58
C GLN A 108 -28.84 2.53 -15.92
N HIS A 109 -27.55 2.87 -15.92
CA HIS A 109 -26.83 3.35 -17.09
C HIS A 109 -25.92 2.29 -17.74
N ASN A 110 -25.98 1.03 -17.30
CA ASN A 110 -25.16 -0.08 -17.79
C ASN A 110 -23.64 0.23 -17.73
N LEU A 111 -23.22 0.84 -16.62
CA LEU A 111 -21.83 1.11 -16.29
C LEU A 111 -21.32 0.11 -15.25
N THR A 112 -20.04 -0.22 -15.31
CA THR A 112 -19.38 -0.96 -14.22
C THR A 112 -18.88 0.00 -13.13
N ILE A 113 -18.87 -0.46 -11.89
CA ILE A 113 -18.33 0.25 -10.73
C ILE A 113 -17.19 -0.54 -10.09
N ASP A 114 -16.07 0.14 -9.83
CA ASP A 114 -14.95 -0.37 -9.04
C ASP A 114 -15.00 0.29 -7.65
N PHE A 115 -14.90 -0.51 -6.59
CA PHE A 115 -15.15 -0.09 -5.21
C PHE A 115 -13.86 -0.03 -4.39
N THR A 116 -13.59 1.10 -3.73
CA THR A 116 -12.34 1.33 -2.98
C THR A 116 -12.22 0.45 -1.73
N LEU A 117 -11.00 0.07 -1.38
CA LEU A 117 -10.66 -0.63 -0.14
C LEU A 117 -10.74 0.25 1.12
N GLY A 118 -10.72 1.57 0.97
CA GLY A 118 -10.72 2.48 2.11
C GLY A 118 -10.88 3.95 1.73
N PRO A 119 -10.75 4.86 2.71
CA PRO A 119 -10.63 6.29 2.43
C PRO A 119 -9.28 6.62 1.77
N ASN A 120 -9.18 7.79 1.15
CA ASN A 120 -8.01 8.28 0.41
C ASN A 120 -7.49 7.25 -0.60
N GLN A 121 -6.31 6.69 -0.38
CA GLN A 121 -5.67 5.71 -1.27
C GLN A 121 -6.15 4.26 -1.02
N GLY A 122 -6.92 4.02 0.05
CA GLY A 122 -7.43 2.69 0.38
C GLY A 122 -6.44 1.82 1.16
N ALA A 123 -5.42 2.43 1.78
CA ALA A 123 -4.40 1.73 2.55
C ALA A 123 -4.88 1.39 3.97
N GLY A 124 -5.96 1.99 4.43
CA GLY A 124 -6.50 1.79 5.76
C GLY A 124 -8.01 1.60 5.79
N VAL A 125 -8.49 1.29 6.97
CA VAL A 125 -9.92 1.29 7.31
C VAL A 125 -10.11 1.87 8.71
N PRO A 126 -11.34 2.26 9.07
CA PRO A 126 -11.63 2.65 10.43
C PRO A 126 -11.35 1.54 11.45
N VAL A 127 -10.54 1.90 12.44
CA VAL A 127 -10.12 1.08 13.58
C VAL A 127 -10.11 1.98 14.81
N LYS A 128 -10.55 1.50 15.97
CA LYS A 128 -10.53 2.35 17.17
C LYS A 128 -9.08 2.73 17.51
N PRO A 129 -8.80 3.97 17.93
CA PRO A 129 -7.42 4.41 18.20
C PRO A 129 -6.65 3.57 19.24
N ASP A 130 -7.34 2.91 20.17
CA ASP A 130 -6.76 2.00 21.16
C ASP A 130 -6.49 0.58 20.63
N GLU A 131 -6.98 0.25 19.44
CA GLU A 131 -6.79 -1.04 18.75
C GLU A 131 -5.65 -1.00 17.72
N VAL A 132 -5.01 0.16 17.49
CA VAL A 132 -3.95 0.32 16.47
C VAL A 132 -2.64 -0.44 16.79
N ASP A 133 -2.51 -0.96 18.01
CA ASP A 133 -1.39 -1.81 18.45
C ASP A 133 -1.63 -3.30 18.13
N GLN A 134 -2.79 -3.66 17.56
CA GLN A 134 -3.12 -5.05 17.22
C GLN A 134 -2.31 -5.61 16.04
N GLU A 135 -2.29 -6.94 15.93
CA GLU A 135 -1.68 -7.61 14.80
C GLU A 135 -2.44 -7.35 13.49
N GLY A 136 -1.72 -7.12 12.40
CA GLY A 136 -2.29 -6.76 11.09
C GLY A 136 -2.36 -5.24 10.84
N MET A 137 -1.95 -4.41 11.80
CA MET A 137 -1.77 -2.97 11.59
C MET A 137 -0.37 -2.66 11.03
N LEU A 138 -0.22 -1.53 10.33
CA LEU A 138 1.05 -1.12 9.71
C LEU A 138 2.20 -1.16 10.70
N THR A 139 3.29 -1.79 10.27
CA THR A 139 4.45 -2.12 11.11
C THR A 139 5.72 -1.50 10.56
N GLU A 140 6.54 -1.00 11.47
CA GLU A 140 7.85 -0.45 11.15
C GLU A 140 8.96 -1.05 12.02
N LEU A 141 10.15 -1.16 11.45
CA LEU A 141 11.37 -1.47 12.19
C LEU A 141 11.99 -0.17 12.71
N VAL A 142 12.35 -0.17 13.99
CA VAL A 142 13.01 0.92 14.71
C VAL A 142 14.21 0.38 15.47
N PHE A 143 15.11 1.26 15.90
CA PHE A 143 16.29 0.82 16.63
C PHE A 143 16.78 1.85 17.64
N GLY A 144 17.47 1.35 18.67
CA GLY A 144 18.26 2.12 19.62
C GLY A 144 19.74 1.80 19.48
N SER A 145 20.61 2.73 19.89
CA SER A 145 22.06 2.54 19.83
C SER A 145 22.78 3.07 21.07
N HIS A 146 23.91 2.46 21.41
CA HIS A 146 24.81 2.95 22.46
C HIS A 146 26.28 2.71 22.07
N PHE A 147 27.09 3.76 22.07
CA PHE A 147 28.52 3.68 21.75
C PHE A 147 29.35 3.37 22.99
N LEU A 148 30.37 2.53 22.81
CA LEU A 148 31.35 2.15 23.81
C LEU A 148 32.74 2.61 23.36
N GLN A 149 33.45 3.33 24.21
CA GLN A 149 34.86 3.67 23.98
C GLN A 149 35.73 2.41 24.10
N PRO A 150 36.96 2.41 23.53
CA PRO A 150 37.90 1.32 23.66
C PRO A 150 38.06 0.84 25.11
N GLY A 151 37.90 -0.47 25.34
CA GLY A 151 38.04 -1.11 26.65
C GLY A 151 36.84 -0.97 27.59
N GLN A 152 35.73 -0.36 27.14
CA GLN A 152 34.48 -0.34 27.91
C GLN A 152 33.64 -1.59 27.66
N SER A 153 32.89 -1.99 28.68
CA SER A 153 31.83 -3.01 28.59
C SER A 153 30.45 -2.34 28.76
N PHE A 154 29.41 -2.96 28.20
CA PHE A 154 28.03 -2.60 28.43
C PHE A 154 27.39 -3.60 29.39
N ASP A 155 26.71 -3.12 30.43
CA ASP A 155 25.90 -3.96 31.32
C ASP A 155 24.68 -3.14 31.75
N GLY A 156 23.51 -3.46 31.19
CA GLY A 156 22.32 -2.66 31.43
C GLY A 156 21.15 -2.95 30.49
N PRO A 157 20.08 -2.13 30.58
CA PRO A 157 18.91 -2.26 29.72
C PRO A 157 19.28 -2.00 28.26
N LEU A 158 18.58 -2.68 27.34
CA LEU A 158 18.80 -2.48 25.90
C LEU A 158 18.54 -1.00 25.51
N PRO A 159 19.33 -0.44 24.56
CA PRO A 159 19.10 0.91 24.07
C PRO A 159 17.67 1.09 23.53
N PRO A 160 16.88 2.07 24.02
CA PRO A 160 15.51 2.27 23.56
C PRO A 160 15.46 2.80 22.13
N PRO A 161 14.43 2.45 21.34
CA PRO A 161 14.32 2.93 19.97
C PRO A 161 14.01 4.42 19.87
N THR A 162 14.47 5.06 18.80
CA THR A 162 14.08 6.44 18.47
C THR A 162 12.89 6.43 17.52
N VAL A 163 11.81 7.13 17.90
CA VAL A 163 10.60 7.30 17.06
C VAL A 163 10.30 8.79 16.89
N PRO A 164 10.83 9.42 15.83
CA PRO A 164 10.61 10.83 15.54
C PRO A 164 9.27 11.05 14.82
N CYS A 165 8.60 12.18 15.07
CA CYS A 165 7.51 12.62 14.21
C CYS A 165 8.07 13.07 12.85
N VAL A 166 7.32 12.81 11.78
CA VAL A 166 7.74 13.15 10.42
C VAL A 166 7.06 14.45 10.01
N SER A 167 7.85 15.43 9.56
CA SER A 167 7.29 16.65 8.98
C SER A 167 6.81 16.37 7.56
N ILE A 168 5.59 16.79 7.25
CA ILE A 168 5.04 16.73 5.91
C ILE A 168 5.10 18.11 5.30
N TYR A 169 5.65 18.18 4.09
CA TYR A 169 5.85 19.44 3.37
C TYR A 169 4.49 20.11 3.11
N GLY A 170 4.31 21.32 3.63
CA GLY A 170 3.09 22.11 3.44
C GLY A 170 1.95 21.86 4.43
N SER A 171 2.08 20.94 5.39
CA SER A 171 0.91 20.49 6.19
C SER A 171 1.16 20.01 7.62
N GLY A 172 2.36 20.19 8.16
CA GLY A 172 2.62 20.01 9.60
C GLY A 172 3.51 18.80 9.92
N GLN A 173 3.26 18.16 11.07
CA GLN A 173 3.95 16.94 11.51
C GLN A 173 2.94 15.82 11.72
N THR A 174 3.22 14.66 11.16
CA THR A 174 2.50 13.42 11.49
C THR A 174 3.33 12.64 12.49
N CYS A 175 2.75 12.43 13.67
CA CYS A 175 3.27 11.54 14.68
C CYS A 175 2.52 10.21 14.60
N THR A 176 3.24 9.10 14.72
CA THR A 176 2.65 7.78 14.90
C THR A 176 1.76 7.76 16.14
N ALA A 177 0.69 6.97 16.15
CA ALA A 177 -0.15 6.79 17.33
C ALA A 177 0.69 6.39 18.58
N ASN A 178 0.17 6.70 19.77
CA ASN A 178 0.81 6.33 21.02
C ASN A 178 0.62 4.83 21.28
N ILE A 179 1.41 4.00 20.61
CA ILE A 179 1.41 2.56 20.84
C ILE A 179 2.14 2.24 22.15
N THR A 180 1.95 1.03 22.64
CA THR A 180 2.53 0.59 23.91
C THR A 180 3.60 -0.49 23.77
N GLN A 181 3.74 -1.13 22.61
CA GLN A 181 4.55 -2.33 22.44
C GLN A 181 5.71 -2.15 21.44
N ASN A 182 6.87 -2.68 21.82
CA ASN A 182 8.02 -2.91 20.96
C ASN A 182 8.41 -4.38 21.05
N PHE A 183 8.61 -5.02 19.90
CA PHE A 183 8.98 -6.42 19.82
C PHE A 183 10.45 -6.53 19.41
N LEU A 184 11.28 -7.14 20.25
CA LEU A 184 12.71 -7.28 19.97
C LEU A 184 12.93 -8.18 18.75
N VAL A 185 13.68 -7.68 17.77
CA VAL A 185 14.09 -8.43 16.57
C VAL A 185 15.46 -9.04 16.78
N ALA A 186 16.45 -8.21 17.11
CA ALA A 186 17.82 -8.64 17.34
C ALA A 186 18.63 -7.59 18.11
N VAL A 187 19.73 -8.03 18.71
CA VAL A 187 20.77 -7.16 19.26
C VAL A 187 22.08 -7.44 18.52
N VAL A 188 22.71 -6.39 18.01
CA VAL A 188 23.95 -6.47 17.22
C VAL A 188 25.04 -5.67 17.90
N GLY A 189 26.19 -6.31 18.13
CA GLY A 189 27.43 -5.64 18.53
C GLY A 189 28.36 -5.49 17.33
N ALA A 190 29.03 -4.34 17.19
CA ALA A 190 30.05 -4.15 16.16
C ALA A 190 31.07 -3.08 16.55
N GLN A 191 32.28 -3.19 16.00
CA GLN A 191 33.26 -2.11 16.02
C GLN A 191 32.98 -1.11 14.88
N LEU A 192 33.30 0.16 15.10
CA LEU A 192 33.28 1.16 14.04
C LEU A 192 34.40 0.87 13.02
N ALA A 193 34.11 1.09 11.74
CA ALA A 193 35.11 1.00 10.68
C ALA A 193 36.22 2.06 10.87
N LYS A 194 37.41 1.77 10.34
CA LYS A 194 38.56 2.68 10.43
C LYS A 194 38.21 4.06 9.87
N GLY A 195 38.32 5.10 10.70
CA GLY A 195 38.06 6.50 10.33
C GLY A 195 36.58 6.91 10.43
N ALA A 196 35.67 6.02 10.82
CA ALA A 196 34.29 6.38 11.12
C ALA A 196 34.22 7.25 12.40
N SER A 197 33.17 8.07 12.47
CA SER A 197 32.92 8.97 13.61
C SER A 197 31.56 8.66 14.23
N THR A 198 31.48 8.63 15.55
CA THR A 198 30.22 8.49 16.30
C THR A 198 29.27 9.69 16.13
N SER A 199 29.77 10.82 15.66
CA SER A 199 28.97 12.02 15.36
C SER A 199 28.47 12.09 13.92
N ALA A 200 28.85 11.14 13.05
CA ALA A 200 28.40 11.14 11.67
C ALA A 200 26.90 10.80 11.58
N ARG A 201 26.22 11.40 10.60
CA ARG A 201 24.82 11.05 10.28
C ARG A 201 24.68 9.60 9.79
N ARG A 202 25.73 9.08 9.15
CA ARG A 202 25.84 7.67 8.77
C ARG A 202 27.16 7.14 9.33
N VAL A 203 27.08 6.16 10.23
CA VAL A 203 28.23 5.57 10.94
C VAL A 203 28.54 4.21 10.34
N SER A 204 29.73 4.07 9.76
CA SER A 204 30.18 2.80 9.18
C SER A 204 30.74 1.86 10.24
N LEU A 205 30.31 0.61 10.18
CA LEU A 205 30.74 -0.50 11.03
C LEU A 205 31.74 -1.40 10.29
N ASP A 206 32.67 -2.00 11.00
CA ASP A 206 33.54 -3.05 10.46
C ASP A 206 32.77 -4.37 10.46
N PHE A 207 32.37 -4.82 9.28
CA PHE A 207 31.58 -6.04 9.11
C PHE A 207 32.23 -7.29 9.72
N SER A 208 33.57 -7.37 9.72
CA SER A 208 34.28 -8.53 10.28
C SER A 208 34.14 -8.66 11.81
N THR A 209 33.66 -7.61 12.47
CA THR A 209 33.47 -7.54 13.93
C THR A 209 32.01 -7.66 14.35
N VAL A 210 31.09 -7.79 13.39
CA VAL A 210 29.66 -7.89 13.65
C VAL A 210 29.37 -9.20 14.39
N VAL A 211 28.70 -9.09 15.52
CA VAL A 211 28.27 -10.22 16.35
C VAL A 211 26.78 -10.12 16.65
N ASP A 212 26.08 -11.25 16.51
CA ASP A 212 24.69 -11.39 16.94
C ASP A 212 24.69 -11.67 18.45
N LEU A 213 24.15 -10.73 19.22
CA LEU A 213 24.05 -10.77 20.67
C LEU A 213 22.63 -11.10 21.15
N THR A 214 21.72 -11.44 20.23
CA THR A 214 20.29 -11.63 20.53
C THR A 214 20.07 -12.72 21.57
N ASP A 215 20.82 -13.83 21.47
CA ASP A 215 20.70 -14.96 22.41
C ASP A 215 21.35 -14.68 23.79
N GLU A 216 22.08 -13.56 23.95
CA GLU A 216 22.66 -13.12 25.22
C GLU A 216 21.73 -12.18 26.02
N VAL A 217 20.61 -11.76 25.43
CA VAL A 217 19.63 -10.89 26.08
C VAL A 217 18.93 -11.64 27.21
N GLN A 218 18.86 -10.99 28.37
CA GLN A 218 18.16 -11.48 29.55
C GLN A 218 16.87 -10.70 29.77
N GLY A 219 15.86 -11.35 30.36
CA GLY A 219 14.56 -10.74 30.60
C GLY A 219 13.65 -10.74 29.37
N SER A 220 12.58 -9.94 29.41
CA SER A 220 11.63 -9.79 28.30
C SER A 220 10.97 -8.42 28.33
N GLY A 221 10.48 -7.98 27.16
CA GLY A 221 9.82 -6.68 27.00
C GLY A 221 10.67 -5.52 27.52
N ASN A 222 10.07 -4.62 28.29
CA ASN A 222 10.73 -3.43 28.83
C ASN A 222 11.79 -3.73 29.90
N MET A 223 11.94 -4.98 30.35
CA MET A 223 12.98 -5.41 31.30
C MET A 223 14.17 -6.07 30.61
N SER A 224 14.23 -6.06 29.28
CA SER A 224 15.31 -6.70 28.53
C SER A 224 16.64 -5.99 28.78
N SER A 225 17.67 -6.76 29.14
CA SER A 225 19.02 -6.27 29.43
C SER A 225 20.07 -7.17 28.80
N ILE A 226 21.30 -6.66 28.72
CA ILE A 226 22.43 -7.41 28.21
C ILE A 226 23.73 -6.99 28.88
N SER A 227 24.66 -7.94 29.01
CA SER A 227 26.04 -7.69 29.41
C SER A 227 26.95 -8.11 28.26
N TRP A 228 27.71 -7.17 27.70
CA TRP A 228 28.59 -7.40 26.55
C TRP A 228 29.93 -6.70 26.73
N THR A 229 31.01 -7.43 26.46
CA THR A 229 32.37 -6.89 26.42
C THR A 229 32.96 -7.10 25.01
N PRO A 230 33.14 -6.03 24.21
CA PRO A 230 33.64 -6.14 22.86
C PRO A 230 35.08 -6.71 22.80
N SER A 231 35.32 -7.61 21.85
CA SER A 231 36.66 -8.15 21.56
C SER A 231 37.44 -7.20 20.64
N GLY A 232 37.95 -6.08 21.17
CA GLY A 232 38.77 -5.16 20.38
C GLY A 232 39.17 -3.88 21.10
N ASN A 233 40.08 -3.11 20.48
CA ASN A 233 40.57 -1.83 20.99
C ASN A 233 40.01 -0.61 20.25
N GLY A 234 39.01 -0.79 19.39
CA GLY A 234 38.29 0.30 18.73
C GLY A 234 37.06 0.76 19.51
N THR A 235 36.43 1.83 19.03
CA THR A 235 35.08 2.23 19.48
C THR A 235 34.07 1.23 18.96
N ASN A 236 33.17 0.77 19.82
CA ASN A 236 32.12 -0.19 19.47
C ASN A 236 30.74 0.44 19.61
N VAL A 237 29.74 -0.22 19.07
CA VAL A 237 28.33 0.12 19.23
C VAL A 237 27.54 -1.16 19.53
N ILE A 238 26.55 -1.02 20.42
CA ILE A 238 25.47 -1.98 20.55
C ILE A 238 24.21 -1.37 19.93
N LEU A 239 23.57 -2.13 19.05
CA LEU A 239 22.34 -1.78 18.34
C LEU A 239 21.24 -2.75 18.77
N ALA A 240 20.14 -2.23 19.29
CA ALA A 240 18.95 -3.03 19.60
C ALA A 240 17.84 -2.67 18.61
N PHE A 241 17.40 -3.66 17.84
CA PHE A 241 16.37 -3.50 16.81
C PHE A 241 15.04 -4.06 17.31
N TYR A 242 13.99 -3.30 17.05
CA TYR A 242 12.63 -3.66 17.42
C TYR A 242 11.71 -3.43 16.23
N TYR A 243 10.63 -4.18 16.14
CA TYR A 243 9.49 -3.75 15.33
C TYR A 243 8.35 -3.27 16.23
N ARG A 244 7.51 -2.42 15.67
CA ARG A 244 6.37 -1.81 16.35
C ARG A 244 5.26 -1.49 15.36
N ARG A 245 4.01 -1.42 15.83
CA ARG A 245 2.94 -0.81 15.02
C ARG A 245 3.18 0.68 14.93
N ASN A 246 2.87 1.34 13.83
CA ASN A 246 3.10 2.79 13.74
C ASN A 246 1.81 3.62 13.85
N GLY A 247 0.63 2.98 13.79
CA GLY A 247 -0.65 3.67 13.85
C GLY A 247 -0.73 4.88 12.91
N TYR A 248 -0.19 4.75 11.69
CA TYR A 248 -0.24 5.81 10.69
C TYR A 248 -1.72 6.09 10.35
N GLN A 249 -2.14 7.32 10.60
CA GLN A 249 -3.51 7.74 10.36
C GLN A 249 -3.67 8.19 8.91
N GLU A 250 -4.62 7.56 8.22
CA GLU A 250 -4.99 7.90 6.84
C GLU A 250 -6.11 8.95 6.82
N ALA A 251 -7.04 8.90 7.77
CA ALA A 251 -8.12 9.88 7.92
C ALA A 251 -8.46 10.13 9.40
N ALA A 252 -8.81 11.38 9.72
CA ALA A 252 -9.19 11.80 11.06
C ALA A 252 -10.52 11.19 11.53
N GLY A 253 -10.67 11.04 12.85
CA GLY A 253 -11.92 10.62 13.49
C GLY A 253 -12.85 11.78 13.81
N GLY A 254 -13.94 11.46 14.50
CA GLY A 254 -15.02 12.40 14.82
C GLY A 254 -14.62 13.51 15.80
N PHE A 255 -15.27 14.68 15.71
CA PHE A 255 -14.93 15.83 16.57
C PHE A 255 -15.22 15.60 18.05
N ASN A 256 -16.16 14.69 18.35
CA ASN A 256 -16.53 14.31 19.71
C ASN A 256 -15.84 13.03 20.19
N GLY A 257 -14.78 12.58 19.50
CA GLY A 257 -14.06 11.35 19.79
C GLY A 257 -14.78 10.09 19.32
N THR A 258 -14.19 8.94 19.67
CA THR A 258 -14.65 7.61 19.27
C THR A 258 -16.02 7.25 19.88
N GLN A 259 -16.94 6.78 19.05
CA GLN A 259 -18.27 6.29 19.41
C GLN A 259 -18.46 4.85 18.91
N ASP A 260 -18.93 3.95 19.77
CA ASP A 260 -18.87 2.49 19.53
C ASP A 260 -19.60 2.00 18.28
N ASP A 261 -20.72 2.63 17.90
CA ASP A 261 -21.56 2.21 16.78
C ASP A 261 -21.40 3.11 15.54
N GLU A 262 -20.44 4.05 15.56
CA GLU A 262 -20.19 4.99 14.46
C GLU A 262 -18.75 4.85 13.95
N PRO A 263 -18.47 3.94 13.00
CA PRO A 263 -17.14 3.72 12.45
C PRO A 263 -16.43 4.99 11.96
N GLY A 264 -17.19 5.95 11.41
CA GLY A 264 -16.65 7.22 10.95
C GLY A 264 -16.01 8.06 12.06
N SER A 265 -16.39 7.82 13.33
CA SER A 265 -15.82 8.52 14.48
C SER A 265 -14.43 7.99 14.90
N TRP A 266 -14.03 6.81 14.44
CA TRP A 266 -12.82 6.14 14.92
C TRP A 266 -11.54 6.70 14.27
N GLY A 267 -11.66 7.28 13.08
CA GLY A 267 -10.54 7.57 12.18
C GLY A 267 -10.07 6.32 11.43
N SER A 268 -9.40 6.51 10.29
CA SER A 268 -8.83 5.42 9.47
C SER A 268 -7.35 5.25 9.73
N PHE A 269 -6.91 4.00 9.89
CA PHE A 269 -5.52 3.66 10.15
C PHE A 269 -5.03 2.60 9.17
N VAL A 270 -3.78 2.74 8.76
CA VAL A 270 -3.17 1.90 7.72
C VAL A 270 -2.93 0.48 8.23
N ILE A 271 -3.31 -0.50 7.43
CA ILE A 271 -3.11 -1.93 7.71
C ILE A 271 -1.71 -2.40 7.29
N ASP A 272 -1.34 -3.61 7.69
CA ASP A 272 -0.08 -4.25 7.29
C ASP A 272 -0.17 -4.76 5.85
N HIS A 273 0.48 -4.05 4.92
CA HIS A 273 0.54 -4.40 3.51
C HIS A 273 1.48 -5.56 3.19
N LEU A 274 2.12 -6.17 4.19
CA LEU A 274 2.97 -7.34 4.03
C LEU A 274 2.36 -8.59 4.65
N SER A 275 1.11 -8.51 5.12
CA SER A 275 0.48 -9.58 5.90
C SER A 275 -0.97 -9.83 5.49
N PRO A 276 -1.36 -11.10 5.29
CA PRO A 276 -2.77 -11.49 5.19
C PRO A 276 -3.63 -11.04 6.38
N LYS A 277 -3.01 -10.77 7.54
CA LYS A 277 -3.73 -10.29 8.73
C LYS A 277 -4.23 -8.85 8.55
N GLY A 278 -3.49 -8.01 7.84
CA GLY A 278 -3.98 -6.68 7.45
C GLY A 278 -5.19 -6.78 6.53
N VAL A 279 -5.12 -7.66 5.52
CA VAL A 279 -6.25 -7.94 4.63
C VAL A 279 -7.50 -8.36 5.41
N ASN A 280 -7.35 -9.21 6.43
CA ASN A 280 -8.47 -9.63 7.28
C ASN A 280 -9.13 -8.47 8.02
N ILE A 281 -8.36 -7.47 8.48
CA ILE A 281 -8.92 -6.28 9.14
C ILE A 281 -9.79 -5.50 8.15
N SER A 282 -9.24 -5.14 6.98
CA SER A 282 -9.96 -4.35 5.97
C SER A 282 -11.16 -5.10 5.42
N SER A 283 -11.00 -6.35 4.99
CA SER A 283 -12.09 -7.17 4.47
C SER A 283 -13.22 -7.37 5.49
N SER A 284 -12.89 -7.63 6.75
CA SER A 284 -13.90 -7.79 7.82
C SER A 284 -14.60 -6.49 8.15
N PHE A 285 -13.90 -5.35 8.08
CA PHE A 285 -14.50 -4.04 8.22
C PHE A 285 -15.50 -3.76 7.10
N ILE A 286 -15.04 -3.85 5.85
CA ILE A 286 -15.84 -3.58 4.64
C ILE A 286 -17.05 -4.51 4.61
N GLN A 287 -16.87 -5.79 4.93
CA GLN A 287 -17.97 -6.76 4.93
C GLN A 287 -19.06 -6.44 5.95
N ARG A 288 -18.69 -6.04 7.17
CA ARG A 288 -19.65 -5.75 8.26
C ARG A 288 -20.31 -4.38 8.15
N ASN A 289 -19.56 -3.36 7.75
CA ASN A 289 -20.01 -1.98 7.81
C ASN A 289 -20.56 -1.46 6.47
N ILE A 290 -20.24 -2.13 5.35
CA ILE A 290 -20.63 -1.66 4.02
C ILE A 290 -21.36 -2.75 3.24
N LEU A 291 -20.71 -3.87 2.95
CA LEU A 291 -21.27 -4.86 2.02
C LEU A 291 -22.55 -5.54 2.55
N SER A 292 -22.67 -5.74 3.86
CA SER A 292 -23.88 -6.29 4.48
C SER A 292 -25.03 -5.30 4.59
N GLN A 293 -24.82 -4.04 4.20
CA GLN A 293 -25.80 -2.97 4.29
C GLN A 293 -26.45 -2.69 2.93
N ALA A 294 -27.70 -2.23 2.94
CA ALA A 294 -28.42 -1.73 1.76
C ALA A 294 -28.36 -2.63 0.50
N ASN A 295 -28.24 -3.95 0.67
CA ASN A 295 -28.03 -4.94 -0.40
C ASN A 295 -26.82 -4.64 -1.32
N ILE A 296 -25.80 -3.93 -0.81
CA ILE A 296 -24.63 -3.50 -1.58
C ILE A 296 -23.92 -4.72 -2.18
N ARG A 297 -23.68 -5.77 -1.39
CA ARG A 297 -23.03 -6.99 -1.89
C ARG A 297 -23.79 -7.61 -3.05
N GLU A 298 -25.10 -7.77 -2.90
CA GLU A 298 -25.96 -8.38 -3.90
C GLU A 298 -25.93 -7.57 -5.19
N MET A 299 -26.06 -6.25 -5.10
CA MET A 299 -26.02 -5.37 -6.27
C MET A 299 -24.66 -5.37 -6.96
N LEU A 300 -23.56 -5.36 -6.21
CA LEU A 300 -22.21 -5.46 -6.78
C LEU A 300 -21.96 -6.80 -7.47
N SER A 301 -22.54 -7.88 -6.94
CA SER A 301 -22.40 -9.25 -7.49
C SER A 301 -23.24 -9.48 -8.75
N GLU A 302 -24.15 -8.55 -9.11
CA GLU A 302 -24.93 -8.67 -10.32
C GLU A 302 -24.03 -8.60 -11.58
N PRO A 303 -24.24 -9.48 -12.58
CA PRO A 303 -23.39 -9.49 -13.77
C PRO A 303 -23.34 -8.14 -14.48
N GLY A 304 -22.12 -7.59 -14.59
CA GLY A 304 -21.88 -6.32 -15.28
C GLY A 304 -21.99 -5.07 -14.40
N VAL A 305 -22.17 -5.21 -13.09
CA VAL A 305 -22.28 -4.09 -12.15
C VAL A 305 -20.95 -3.84 -11.44
N GLY A 306 -20.66 -4.57 -10.36
CA GLY A 306 -19.37 -4.50 -9.68
C GLY A 306 -18.31 -5.22 -10.50
N LYS A 307 -17.11 -4.62 -10.61
CA LYS A 307 -16.01 -5.25 -11.35
C LYS A 307 -14.79 -5.48 -10.48
N TYR A 308 -14.22 -4.43 -9.88
CA TYR A 308 -13.07 -4.56 -8.97
C TYR A 308 -13.39 -4.06 -7.56
N ILE A 309 -12.81 -4.72 -6.56
CA ILE A 309 -12.35 -4.02 -5.36
C ILE A 309 -10.95 -3.47 -5.69
N TRP A 310 -10.65 -2.23 -5.31
CA TRP A 310 -9.40 -1.61 -5.73
C TRP A 310 -8.66 -0.80 -4.65
N GLU A 311 -7.34 -0.66 -4.84
CA GLU A 311 -6.40 0.11 -3.99
C GLU A 311 -5.46 0.95 -4.87
N ASP A 312 -5.23 2.19 -4.45
CA ASP A 312 -4.36 3.15 -5.14
C ASP A 312 -2.86 2.91 -4.79
N SER A 313 -2.01 3.89 -5.02
CA SER A 313 -0.60 3.89 -4.63
C SER A 313 -0.40 3.96 -3.11
N MET A 314 0.72 3.42 -2.65
CA MET A 314 1.04 3.37 -1.23
C MET A 314 1.64 4.71 -0.77
N GLU A 315 0.86 5.54 -0.08
CA GLU A 315 1.29 6.89 0.36
C GLU A 315 1.61 7.01 1.86
N PHE A 316 1.58 5.90 2.59
CA PHE A 316 1.93 5.88 4.00
C PHE A 316 3.43 5.78 4.25
N ARG A 317 3.84 6.10 5.48
CA ARG A 317 5.26 6.19 5.86
C ARG A 317 5.61 5.24 7.00
N THR A 318 6.84 4.72 6.95
CA THR A 318 7.49 3.93 8.01
C THR A 318 8.94 4.38 8.10
N GLN A 319 9.61 4.17 9.25
CA GLN A 319 11.07 4.32 9.28
C GLN A 319 11.75 3.31 8.34
N VAL A 320 11.37 2.04 8.50
CA VAL A 320 11.74 0.91 7.65
C VAL A 320 10.51 0.00 7.62
N LEU A 321 10.04 -0.36 6.43
CA LEU A 321 8.85 -1.19 6.27
C LEU A 321 9.12 -2.59 6.85
N TRP A 322 8.19 -3.10 7.66
CA TRP A 322 8.38 -4.37 8.38
C TRP A 322 7.05 -5.09 8.62
N THR A 323 7.10 -6.34 9.07
CA THR A 323 5.96 -7.13 9.53
C THR A 323 6.44 -8.24 10.48
N ASP A 324 5.55 -8.80 11.30
CA ASP A 324 5.86 -9.86 12.26
C ASP A 324 6.52 -11.08 11.60
N ALA A 325 6.07 -11.44 10.40
CA ALA A 325 6.56 -12.60 9.67
C ALA A 325 7.93 -12.36 8.99
N PHE A 326 8.47 -11.13 9.03
CA PHE A 326 9.63 -10.76 8.22
C PHE A 326 10.86 -11.60 8.56
N SER A 327 11.27 -11.67 9.84
CA SER A 327 12.49 -12.37 10.26
C SER A 327 12.45 -13.86 9.89
N GLN A 328 11.29 -14.50 10.11
CA GLN A 328 11.09 -15.89 9.73
C GLN A 328 11.19 -16.08 8.20
N ARG A 329 10.46 -15.25 7.43
CA ARG A 329 10.49 -15.32 5.96
C ARG A 329 11.90 -15.09 5.42
N PHE A 330 12.63 -14.15 6.00
CA PHE A 330 14.00 -13.84 5.64
C PHE A 330 14.91 -15.06 5.82
N GLU A 331 14.89 -15.69 6.99
CA GLU A 331 15.72 -16.86 7.29
C GLU A 331 15.38 -18.07 6.40
N GLU A 332 14.09 -18.30 6.13
CA GLU A 332 13.63 -19.36 5.24
C GLU A 332 14.17 -19.21 3.81
N ARG A 333 14.20 -17.97 3.30
CA ARG A 333 14.65 -17.66 1.93
C ARG A 333 16.17 -17.62 1.80
N HIS A 334 16.84 -17.01 2.76
CA HIS A 334 18.25 -16.64 2.62
C HIS A 334 19.21 -17.51 3.44
N ARG A 335 18.68 -18.33 4.36
CA ARG A 335 19.44 -19.31 5.17
C ARG A 335 20.45 -18.68 6.14
N TYR A 336 20.23 -17.43 6.55
CA TYR A 336 20.95 -16.78 7.63
C TYR A 336 20.04 -15.80 8.38
N ARG A 337 20.37 -15.52 9.65
CA ARG A 337 19.60 -14.62 10.52
C ARG A 337 19.65 -13.17 10.01
N VAL A 338 18.51 -12.49 10.12
CA VAL A 338 18.35 -11.11 9.63
C VAL A 338 19.27 -10.08 10.33
N GLY A 339 19.80 -10.40 11.51
CA GLY A 339 20.64 -9.49 12.32
C GLY A 339 21.80 -8.85 11.55
N GLN A 340 22.41 -9.55 10.60
CA GLN A 340 23.51 -9.01 9.77
C GLN A 340 23.04 -7.96 8.75
N VAL A 341 21.76 -7.92 8.42
CA VAL A 341 21.16 -6.96 7.49
C VAL A 341 20.66 -5.71 8.22
N LEU A 342 20.19 -5.85 9.47
CA LEU A 342 19.52 -4.77 10.19
C LEU A 342 20.29 -3.43 10.23
N PRO A 343 21.63 -3.39 10.47
CA PRO A 343 22.37 -2.13 10.56
C PRO A 343 22.27 -1.25 9.31
N ILE A 344 22.07 -1.83 8.13
CA ILE A 344 22.01 -1.03 6.88
C ILE A 344 20.61 -0.49 6.57
N LEU A 345 19.55 -1.04 7.18
CA LEU A 345 18.17 -0.86 6.71
C LEU A 345 17.68 0.58 6.84
N HIS A 346 17.90 1.25 7.98
CA HIS A 346 17.56 2.67 8.16
C HIS A 346 18.41 3.61 7.29
N GLY A 347 19.51 3.10 6.72
CA GLY A 347 20.37 3.80 5.77
C GLY A 347 19.95 3.64 4.30
N LEU A 348 19.12 2.63 4.00
CA LEU A 348 18.41 2.53 2.73
C LEU A 348 17.41 3.69 2.66
N VAL A 349 17.16 4.21 1.46
CA VAL A 349 16.13 5.25 1.30
C VAL A 349 14.82 4.64 1.83
N PRO A 350 14.13 5.24 2.83
CA PRO A 350 12.86 4.73 3.33
C PRO A 350 11.85 4.56 2.18
N GLY A 351 10.82 3.74 2.39
CA GLY A 351 9.72 3.58 1.43
C GLY A 351 9.22 4.92 0.86
N SER A 352 8.83 4.86 -0.41
CA SER A 352 8.43 5.94 -1.32
C SER A 352 9.50 6.99 -1.66
N PRO A 353 10.19 6.86 -2.82
CA PRO A 353 10.95 7.96 -3.41
C PRO A 353 10.07 9.17 -3.75
N ALA A 354 8.76 8.97 -3.98
CA ALA A 354 7.83 10.03 -4.37
C ALA A 354 7.57 11.06 -3.26
N PHE A 355 7.84 10.70 -2.00
CA PHE A 355 7.64 11.57 -0.84
C PHE A 355 8.91 11.73 0.01
N ASP A 356 10.09 11.79 -0.64
CA ASP A 356 11.43 11.96 -0.05
C ASP A 356 11.62 13.33 0.64
N ALA A 357 10.83 13.55 1.69
CA ALA A 357 10.95 14.65 2.63
C ALA A 357 11.08 14.03 4.04
N VAL A 358 12.32 14.10 4.54
CA VAL A 358 12.77 13.88 5.92
C VAL A 358 13.15 12.43 6.26
N ARG A 359 14.45 12.13 6.17
CA ARG A 359 15.06 11.00 6.91
C ARG A 359 14.81 11.27 8.40
N ALA A 360 13.84 10.58 8.96
CA ALA A 360 13.27 10.90 10.26
C ALA A 360 14.29 10.68 11.40
N VAL A 361 15.22 9.73 11.24
CA VAL A 361 16.28 9.47 12.23
C VAL A 361 17.54 10.32 12.01
N ASN A 362 18.11 10.79 13.13
CA ASN A 362 19.30 11.65 13.14
C ASN A 362 20.61 10.90 12.81
N GLN A 363 20.64 9.59 13.03
CA GLN A 363 21.80 8.75 12.78
C GLN A 363 21.37 7.40 12.20
N THR A 364 22.15 6.89 11.24
CA THR A 364 21.97 5.61 10.55
C THR A 364 23.30 4.86 10.53
N PHE A 365 23.29 3.57 10.22
CA PHE A 365 24.48 2.73 10.16
C PHE A 365 24.66 2.13 8.77
N ASP A 366 25.89 1.77 8.42
CA ASP A 366 26.22 0.95 7.25
C ASP A 366 27.50 0.14 7.49
N TYR A 367 27.98 -0.61 6.49
CA TYR A 367 29.28 -1.30 6.57
C TYR A 367 30.42 -0.57 5.84
N GLY A 368 30.17 0.64 5.32
CA GLY A 368 31.14 1.44 4.59
C GLY A 368 31.89 0.65 3.50
N THR A 369 33.22 0.72 3.54
CA THR A 369 34.10 -0.05 2.63
C THR A 369 34.52 -1.40 3.20
N SER A 370 34.11 -1.75 4.43
CA SER A 370 34.46 -3.04 5.04
C SER A 370 33.71 -4.21 4.42
N PHE A 371 32.52 -3.95 3.86
CA PHE A 371 31.70 -4.96 3.20
C PHE A 371 30.76 -4.31 2.16
N ASN A 372 30.58 -4.99 1.03
CA ASN A 372 29.60 -4.60 0.03
C ASN A 372 28.22 -5.13 0.42
N SER A 373 27.38 -4.27 0.99
CA SER A 373 26.08 -4.64 1.54
C SER A 373 24.93 -4.64 0.53
N TYR A 374 25.21 -4.56 -0.79
CA TYR A 374 24.15 -4.60 -1.81
C TYR A 374 23.34 -5.90 -1.75
N ALA A 375 23.99 -7.05 -1.55
CA ALA A 375 23.29 -8.33 -1.44
C ALA A 375 22.28 -8.34 -0.27
N PHE A 376 22.65 -7.75 0.87
CA PHE A 376 21.74 -7.64 2.02
C PHE A 376 20.52 -6.75 1.75
N ALA A 377 20.71 -5.66 0.99
CA ALA A 377 19.60 -4.82 0.57
C ALA A 377 18.65 -5.58 -0.37
N GLU A 378 19.20 -6.37 -1.31
CA GLU A 378 18.39 -7.20 -2.21
C GLU A 378 17.68 -8.34 -1.47
N ASP A 379 18.33 -9.01 -0.52
CA ASP A 379 17.70 -10.05 0.31
C ASP A 379 16.53 -9.49 1.13
N TYR A 380 16.66 -8.26 1.64
CA TYR A 380 15.57 -7.54 2.30
C TYR A 380 14.41 -7.27 1.32
N ARG A 381 14.69 -6.71 0.14
CA ARG A 381 13.69 -6.40 -0.89
C ARG A 381 12.99 -7.64 -1.45
N ASP A 382 13.72 -8.74 -1.66
CA ASP A 382 13.18 -10.02 -2.09
C ASP A 382 12.25 -10.61 -1.02
N THR A 383 12.61 -10.49 0.26
CA THR A 383 11.76 -10.89 1.40
C THR A 383 10.47 -10.07 1.42
N LEU A 384 10.56 -8.74 1.33
CA LEU A 384 9.39 -7.86 1.23
C LEU A 384 8.50 -8.20 0.03
N SER A 385 9.11 -8.40 -1.15
CA SER A 385 8.39 -8.78 -2.37
C SER A 385 7.59 -10.07 -2.15
N SER A 386 8.18 -11.06 -1.47
CA SER A 386 7.48 -12.31 -1.17
C SER A 386 6.28 -12.13 -0.24
N LEU A 387 6.37 -11.23 0.75
CA LEU A 387 5.32 -10.95 1.72
C LEU A 387 4.20 -10.10 1.12
N TYR A 388 4.55 -9.10 0.32
CA TYR A 388 3.60 -8.26 -0.41
C TYR A 388 2.75 -9.08 -1.40
N LYS A 389 3.33 -10.13 -2.00
CA LYS A 389 2.58 -11.08 -2.83
C LYS A 389 1.55 -11.87 -2.03
N ASP A 390 1.84 -12.22 -0.78
CA ASP A 390 0.86 -12.89 0.10
C ASP A 390 -0.31 -11.95 0.42
N TYR A 391 -0.03 -10.68 0.69
CA TYR A 391 -1.04 -9.62 0.86
C TYR A 391 -1.98 -9.50 -0.36
N MET A 392 -1.43 -9.27 -1.55
CA MET A 392 -2.24 -9.14 -2.78
C MET A 392 -2.98 -10.42 -3.14
N THR A 393 -2.38 -11.59 -2.89
CA THR A 393 -3.05 -12.89 -3.11
C THR A 393 -4.27 -13.04 -2.20
N THR A 394 -4.12 -12.66 -0.92
CA THR A 394 -5.23 -12.71 0.05
C THR A 394 -6.36 -11.76 -0.36
N PHE A 395 -6.05 -10.56 -0.84
CA PHE A 395 -7.07 -9.62 -1.34
C PHE A 395 -7.78 -10.13 -2.60
N ASN A 396 -7.06 -10.71 -3.56
CA ASN A 396 -7.66 -11.39 -4.71
C ASN A 396 -8.62 -12.51 -4.28
N GLU A 397 -8.22 -13.36 -3.34
CA GLU A 397 -9.04 -14.46 -2.85
C GLU A 397 -10.31 -13.95 -2.17
N TRP A 398 -10.19 -12.92 -1.33
CA TRP A 398 -11.34 -12.30 -0.69
C TRP A 398 -12.26 -11.61 -1.70
N ALA A 399 -11.73 -10.83 -2.65
CA ALA A 399 -12.51 -10.18 -3.70
C ALA A 399 -13.33 -11.21 -4.50
N HIS A 400 -12.70 -12.32 -4.89
CA HIS A 400 -13.39 -13.42 -5.56
C HIS A 400 -14.47 -14.07 -4.68
N SER A 401 -14.26 -14.19 -3.37
CA SER A 401 -15.24 -14.75 -2.43
C SER A 401 -16.52 -13.90 -2.32
N ILE A 402 -16.45 -12.60 -2.66
CA ILE A 402 -17.58 -11.68 -2.70
C ILE A 402 -18.09 -11.41 -4.12
N GLY A 403 -17.59 -12.14 -5.12
CA GLY A 403 -18.06 -12.04 -6.51
C GLY A 403 -17.40 -10.93 -7.35
N LEU A 404 -16.32 -10.32 -6.84
CA LEU A 404 -15.57 -9.26 -7.51
C LEU A 404 -14.15 -9.74 -7.87
N GLN A 405 -13.41 -8.90 -8.58
CA GLN A 405 -11.98 -9.09 -8.86
C GLN A 405 -11.17 -8.06 -8.06
N TYR A 406 -9.85 -8.22 -7.98
CA TYR A 406 -8.98 -7.25 -7.31
C TYR A 406 -8.10 -6.49 -8.31
N SER A 407 -8.07 -5.17 -8.16
CA SER A 407 -7.22 -4.25 -8.91
C SER A 407 -6.35 -3.48 -7.91
N ASN A 408 -5.09 -3.24 -8.23
CA ASN A 408 -4.29 -2.29 -7.46
C ASN A 408 -3.16 -1.72 -8.29
N GLN A 409 -2.53 -0.65 -7.79
CA GLN A 409 -1.27 -0.15 -8.29
C GLN A 409 -0.09 -0.91 -7.63
N PRO A 410 0.41 -2.00 -8.22
CA PRO A 410 1.27 -2.94 -7.51
C PRO A 410 2.66 -2.36 -7.25
N ALA A 411 3.12 -2.45 -6.00
CA ALA A 411 4.45 -2.03 -5.56
C ALA A 411 4.78 -0.55 -5.82
N TYR A 412 3.77 0.27 -6.15
CA TYR A 412 3.93 1.71 -6.20
C TYR A 412 4.47 2.22 -4.88
N ASN A 413 5.43 3.13 -4.95
CA ASN A 413 6.09 3.70 -3.77
C ASN A 413 6.83 2.67 -2.87
N PHE A 414 6.90 1.40 -3.25
CA PHE A 414 7.74 0.41 -2.59
C PHE A 414 9.00 0.13 -3.41
N GLN A 415 10.11 -0.13 -2.73
CA GLN A 415 11.35 -0.54 -3.38
C GLN A 415 11.43 -2.07 -3.47
N ILE A 416 10.46 -2.68 -4.15
CA ILE A 416 10.32 -4.14 -4.28
C ILE A 416 10.11 -4.53 -5.75
N ASP A 417 10.04 -5.83 -6.03
CA ASP A 417 9.89 -6.33 -7.40
C ASP A 417 8.49 -6.00 -7.97
N VAL A 418 8.44 -4.95 -8.79
CA VAL A 418 7.22 -4.47 -9.44
C VAL A 418 6.67 -5.45 -10.48
N ALA A 419 7.53 -6.17 -11.21
CA ALA A 419 7.09 -7.11 -12.23
C ALA A 419 6.48 -8.37 -11.59
N ALA A 420 7.10 -8.90 -10.54
CA ALA A 420 6.54 -10.02 -9.79
C ALA A 420 5.23 -9.64 -9.09
N SER A 421 5.12 -8.38 -8.63
CA SER A 421 3.90 -7.86 -8.01
C SER A 421 2.76 -7.69 -9.00
N ALA A 422 3.03 -7.14 -10.19
CA ALA A 422 2.05 -6.98 -11.26
C ALA A 422 1.51 -8.29 -11.86
N ALA A 423 2.09 -9.45 -11.52
CA ALA A 423 1.53 -10.74 -11.91
C ALA A 423 0.34 -11.19 -11.02
N VAL A 424 0.16 -10.58 -9.85
CA VAL A 424 -0.74 -11.05 -8.79
C VAL A 424 -2.18 -10.54 -8.93
N PRO A 425 -2.49 -9.22 -9.00
CA PRO A 425 -3.88 -8.75 -9.07
C PRO A 425 -4.55 -9.17 -10.39
N ASP A 426 -5.88 -9.24 -10.40
CA ASP A 426 -6.65 -9.58 -11.61
C ASP A 426 -6.52 -8.51 -12.68
N ALA A 427 -6.47 -7.24 -12.26
CA ALA A 427 -6.18 -6.08 -13.10
C ALA A 427 -5.10 -5.22 -12.41
N PRO A 428 -3.81 -5.43 -12.73
CA PRO A 428 -2.76 -4.52 -12.31
C PRO A 428 -3.00 -3.14 -12.93
N GLU A 429 -2.64 -2.09 -12.21
CA GLU A 429 -2.75 -0.71 -12.67
C GLU A 429 -1.41 0.05 -12.61
N ILE A 430 -1.18 0.94 -13.59
CA ILE A 430 -0.08 1.91 -13.62
C ILE A 430 -0.64 3.34 -13.56
N GLU A 431 0.21 4.36 -13.44
CA GLU A 431 -0.18 5.77 -13.51
C GLU A 431 0.56 6.52 -14.63
N SER A 432 0.06 7.69 -15.04
CA SER A 432 0.78 8.62 -15.93
C SER A 432 1.32 9.89 -15.25
N LEU A 433 1.02 10.13 -13.97
CA LEU A 433 1.39 11.37 -13.25
C LEU A 433 2.91 11.62 -13.28
N SER A 434 3.67 10.54 -13.03
CA SER A 434 5.13 10.53 -13.07
C SER A 434 5.71 10.46 -14.49
N LEU A 435 4.85 10.45 -15.52
CA LEU A 435 5.20 10.25 -16.93
C LEU A 435 6.15 9.07 -17.14
N PRO A 436 5.77 7.85 -16.72
CA PRO A 436 6.64 6.71 -16.92
C PRO A 436 6.99 6.62 -18.41
N SER A 437 8.28 6.49 -18.68
CA SER A 437 8.77 6.07 -19.98
C SER A 437 8.09 4.77 -20.39
N ILE A 438 8.04 4.52 -21.70
CA ILE A 438 7.53 3.25 -22.23
C ILE A 438 8.27 2.06 -21.56
N ASP A 439 9.56 2.21 -21.24
CA ASP A 439 10.34 1.16 -20.60
C ASP A 439 9.92 0.93 -19.14
N GLU A 440 9.56 1.97 -18.38
CA GLU A 440 8.99 1.83 -17.04
C GLU A 440 7.63 1.13 -17.08
N ALA A 441 6.75 1.53 -18.01
CA ALA A 441 5.48 0.82 -18.21
C ALA A 441 5.68 -0.65 -18.60
N ARG A 442 6.75 -0.93 -19.37
CA ARG A 442 7.08 -2.29 -19.77
C ARG A 442 7.53 -3.19 -18.62
N GLN A 443 8.12 -2.63 -17.56
CA GLN A 443 8.48 -3.40 -16.36
C GLN A 443 7.23 -4.02 -15.72
N LEU A 444 6.13 -3.25 -15.61
CA LEU A 444 4.85 -3.78 -15.13
C LEU A 444 4.19 -4.71 -16.14
N SER A 445 4.16 -4.33 -17.42
CA SER A 445 3.51 -5.14 -18.47
C SER A 445 4.10 -6.55 -18.60
N GLY A 446 5.40 -6.71 -18.32
CA GLY A 446 6.05 -8.02 -18.28
C GLY A 446 5.41 -8.92 -17.22
N GLY A 447 5.21 -8.38 -16.01
CA GLY A 447 4.48 -9.03 -14.93
C GLY A 447 3.03 -9.38 -15.28
N VAL A 448 2.31 -8.42 -15.87
CA VAL A 448 0.92 -8.61 -16.33
C VAL A 448 0.81 -9.82 -17.29
N HIS A 449 1.67 -9.88 -18.31
CA HIS A 449 1.64 -10.97 -19.28
C HIS A 449 2.07 -12.31 -18.69
N LEU A 450 3.09 -12.32 -17.82
CA LEU A 450 3.53 -13.54 -17.11
C LEU A 450 2.47 -14.07 -16.14
N GLY A 451 1.71 -13.17 -15.52
CA GLY A 451 0.55 -13.49 -14.68
C GLY A 451 -0.71 -13.87 -15.48
N ASN A 452 -0.65 -13.88 -16.81
CA ASN A 452 -1.78 -14.14 -17.70
C ASN A 452 -2.98 -13.22 -17.44
N ARG A 453 -2.72 -11.94 -17.14
CA ARG A 453 -3.74 -10.93 -16.90
C ARG A 453 -4.18 -10.32 -18.23
N SER A 454 -5.49 -10.28 -18.46
CA SER A 454 -6.05 -9.76 -19.72
C SER A 454 -6.19 -8.24 -19.72
N ILE A 455 -6.23 -7.62 -18.55
CA ILE A 455 -6.37 -6.18 -18.37
C ILE A 455 -5.11 -5.65 -17.70
N PHE A 456 -4.61 -4.55 -18.23
CA PHE A 456 -3.61 -3.70 -17.60
C PHE A 456 -4.18 -2.29 -17.67
N SER A 457 -4.58 -1.72 -16.54
CA SER A 457 -5.17 -0.39 -16.50
C SER A 457 -4.12 0.69 -16.25
N SER A 458 -4.48 1.93 -16.56
CA SER A 458 -3.69 3.09 -16.15
C SER A 458 -4.58 4.22 -15.64
N GLU A 459 -4.30 4.70 -14.44
CA GLU A 459 -4.63 6.05 -14.01
C GLU A 459 -3.92 7.05 -14.95
N THR A 460 -4.69 7.75 -15.78
CA THR A 460 -4.16 8.48 -16.92
C THR A 460 -4.53 9.96 -16.87
N ALA A 461 -3.54 10.78 -17.22
CA ALA A 461 -3.57 12.23 -17.34
C ALA A 461 -3.75 13.02 -16.04
N ALA A 462 -3.25 12.45 -14.93
CA ALA A 462 -2.98 13.21 -13.73
C ALA A 462 -1.91 14.28 -14.00
N ARG A 463 -2.28 15.57 -13.92
CA ARG A 463 -1.39 16.71 -14.23
C ARG A 463 -1.57 17.83 -13.19
N PRO A 464 -0.57 18.07 -12.31
CA PRO A 464 -0.67 19.10 -11.29
C PRO A 464 -0.87 20.50 -11.88
N GLY A 465 -1.78 21.28 -11.28
CA GLY A 465 -2.05 22.67 -11.68
C GLY A 465 -2.80 22.83 -13.00
N LEU A 466 -3.28 21.75 -13.62
CA LEU A 466 -4.07 21.77 -14.86
C LEU A 466 -5.55 21.44 -14.65
N ALA A 467 -6.06 21.60 -13.43
CA ALA A 467 -7.50 21.47 -13.15
C ALA A 467 -8.31 22.33 -14.14
N LEU A 468 -9.34 21.74 -14.74
CA LEU A 468 -10.20 22.32 -15.79
C LEU A 468 -9.51 22.88 -17.04
N SER A 469 -8.20 22.71 -17.20
CA SER A 469 -7.42 23.30 -18.28
C SER A 469 -6.57 22.29 -19.05
N LEU A 470 -6.67 21.00 -18.71
CA LEU A 470 -5.98 19.92 -19.41
C LEU A 470 -6.39 19.85 -20.89
N PRO A 471 -5.47 20.11 -21.83
CA PRO A 471 -5.78 20.04 -23.26
C PRO A 471 -5.98 18.59 -23.71
N MET A 472 -6.92 18.37 -24.62
CA MET A 472 -7.16 17.06 -25.25
C MET A 472 -5.89 16.48 -25.89
N SER A 473 -4.98 17.32 -26.41
CA SER A 473 -3.70 16.86 -26.96
C SER A 473 -2.81 16.18 -25.91
N MET A 474 -2.79 16.69 -24.68
CA MET A 474 -2.00 16.13 -23.58
C MET A 474 -2.63 14.82 -23.08
N LEU A 475 -3.96 14.79 -22.95
CA LEU A 475 -4.70 13.56 -22.64
C LEU A 475 -4.41 12.44 -23.64
N LEU A 476 -4.43 12.76 -24.93
CA LEU A 476 -4.14 11.81 -26.01
C LEU A 476 -2.67 11.40 -26.05
N GLU A 477 -1.74 12.28 -25.67
CA GLU A 477 -0.32 11.97 -25.54
C GLU A 477 -0.11 10.93 -24.42
N ASP A 478 -0.61 11.22 -23.22
CA ASP A 478 -0.50 10.32 -22.06
C ASP A 478 -1.14 8.96 -22.37
N SER A 479 -2.34 8.95 -22.95
CA SER A 479 -3.02 7.69 -23.35
C SER A 479 -2.22 6.87 -24.35
N LYS A 480 -1.62 7.51 -25.36
CA LYS A 480 -0.83 6.81 -26.40
C LYS A 480 0.46 6.21 -25.83
N LEU A 481 1.11 6.92 -24.90
CA LEU A 481 2.30 6.41 -24.21
C LEU A 481 1.94 5.18 -23.37
N GLN A 482 0.83 5.23 -22.64
CA GLN A 482 0.33 4.08 -21.87
C GLN A 482 0.00 2.89 -22.78
N PHE A 483 -0.70 3.11 -23.90
CA PHE A 483 -0.96 2.05 -24.88
C PHE A 483 0.33 1.45 -25.47
N ALA A 484 1.36 2.27 -25.73
CA ALA A 484 2.67 1.78 -26.16
C ALA A 484 3.37 0.94 -25.08
N GLY A 485 3.06 1.20 -23.81
CA GLY A 485 3.45 0.40 -22.64
C GLY A 485 2.63 -0.88 -22.43
N HIS A 486 1.68 -1.22 -23.32
CA HIS A 486 0.74 -2.35 -23.24
C HIS A 486 -0.46 -2.17 -22.28
N VAL A 487 -0.68 -0.97 -21.74
CA VAL A 487 -1.96 -0.65 -21.09
C VAL A 487 -3.08 -0.88 -22.11
N ASN A 488 -4.21 -1.40 -21.66
CA ASN A 488 -5.37 -1.65 -22.52
C ASN A 488 -6.70 -1.21 -21.90
N LEU A 489 -6.66 -0.59 -20.71
CA LEU A 489 -7.79 0.08 -20.08
C LEU A 489 -7.31 1.45 -19.53
N ILE A 490 -7.93 2.53 -19.98
CA ILE A 490 -7.63 3.87 -19.49
C ILE A 490 -8.63 4.23 -18.39
N MET A 491 -8.10 4.55 -17.21
CA MET A 491 -8.80 5.14 -16.07
C MET A 491 -8.46 6.63 -16.02
N LEU A 492 -9.37 7.50 -16.45
CA LEU A 492 -9.12 8.93 -16.52
C LEU A 492 -9.04 9.55 -15.11
N HIS A 493 -7.92 10.22 -14.83
CA HIS A 493 -7.67 10.93 -13.58
C HIS A 493 -7.98 12.43 -13.74
N GLY A 494 -9.02 12.97 -13.11
CA GLY A 494 -10.14 12.30 -12.46
C GLY A 494 -11.42 13.05 -12.81
N TYR A 495 -12.57 12.44 -12.56
CA TYR A 495 -13.85 13.13 -12.54
C TYR A 495 -14.12 13.53 -11.10
N ALA A 496 -14.15 14.83 -10.77
CA ALA A 496 -14.51 15.27 -9.43
C ALA A 496 -16.03 15.32 -9.26
N TYR A 497 -16.53 15.01 -8.07
CA TYR A 497 -17.93 15.26 -7.70
C TYR A 497 -18.33 16.69 -8.07
N SER A 498 -19.38 16.83 -8.88
CA SER A 498 -19.75 18.12 -9.49
C SER A 498 -20.61 19.02 -8.60
N GLY A 499 -21.02 18.51 -7.44
CA GLY A 499 -21.89 19.23 -6.51
C GLY A 499 -21.14 20.14 -5.55
N PRO A 500 -21.87 20.89 -4.72
CA PRO A 500 -21.26 21.74 -3.71
C PRO A 500 -20.61 20.91 -2.62
N TYR A 501 -19.43 21.34 -2.18
CA TYR A 501 -18.77 20.88 -0.96
C TYR A 501 -18.53 22.08 -0.02
N PRO A 502 -18.50 21.92 1.31
CA PRO A 502 -18.24 23.02 2.23
C PRO A 502 -17.01 23.85 1.84
N GLU A 503 -17.14 25.17 1.94
CA GLU A 503 -16.09 26.14 1.60
C GLU A 503 -15.61 26.11 0.13
N THR A 504 -16.39 25.51 -0.79
CA THR A 504 -16.10 25.53 -2.24
C THR A 504 -17.09 26.40 -3.00
N THR A 505 -16.67 26.90 -4.17
CA THR A 505 -17.55 27.50 -5.19
C THR A 505 -17.39 26.74 -6.50
N TRP A 506 -18.25 27.00 -7.49
CA TRP A 506 -18.08 26.43 -8.84
C TRP A 506 -16.61 26.55 -9.31
N PRO A 507 -15.99 25.48 -9.83
CA PRO A 507 -16.55 24.18 -10.23
C PRO A 507 -16.77 23.15 -9.11
N GLY A 508 -16.53 23.49 -7.85
CA GLY A 508 -16.52 22.57 -6.72
C GLY A 508 -15.10 22.18 -6.33
N PHE A 509 -14.95 20.98 -5.79
CA PHE A 509 -13.63 20.44 -5.42
C PHE A 509 -12.82 20.07 -6.67
N CYS A 510 -11.61 20.59 -6.79
CA CYS A 510 -10.66 20.22 -7.83
C CYS A 510 -9.47 19.53 -7.18
N THR A 511 -9.13 18.35 -7.65
CA THR A 511 -7.98 17.61 -7.14
C THR A 511 -6.72 18.13 -7.82
N PHE A 512 -5.60 18.20 -7.07
CA PHE A 512 -4.32 18.73 -7.56
C PHE A 512 -4.35 20.20 -8.05
N SER A 513 -5.26 21.04 -7.52
CA SER A 513 -5.40 22.48 -7.84
C SER A 513 -4.90 23.42 -6.76
#